data_AF-A0A918AX82-F1
#
_entry.id   AF-A0A918AX82-F1
#
_cell.length_a   1.000
_cell.length_b   1.000
_cell.length_c   1.000
_cell.angle_alpha   90.00
_cell.angle_beta   90.00
_cell.angle_gamma   90.00
#
_symmetry.space_group_name_H-M   'P 1'
#
loop_
_entity.id
_entity.type
_entity.pdbx_description
1 polymer ?
#
loop_
_entity_poly.entity_id
_entity_poly.type
_entity_poly.pdbx_seq_one_letter_code
_entity_poly.pdbx_strand_id
1 'polypeptide(L)'
;MAIDGSDAALPAVKALALAERARAAAEAPQPTPKWYGPVFALAFSVYGIAVGQALGAGWSWLVGVFAGVFAAFSGGAAAIAVRSGGVARRWAPGLGPHVLSAVLQVLAAGASAAGAAWAAGGDVRWVAGAAGTAAGAAFWRACGMLDARVRRGREGAA
;
A
#
# COMPACT_ATOMS: atom_id res chain seq x y z
N MET A 1 -45.67 -43.59 -10.16
CA MET A 1 -44.24 -43.32 -9.95
C MET A 1 -44.16 -41.92 -9.39
N ALA A 2 -44.21 -41.80 -8.07
CA ALA A 2 -44.19 -40.51 -7.39
C ALA A 2 -42.77 -39.95 -7.47
N ILE A 3 -42.60 -38.80 -8.12
CA ILE A 3 -41.38 -38.00 -8.01
C ILE A 3 -41.51 -37.29 -6.67
N ASP A 4 -40.91 -37.89 -5.65
CA ASP A 4 -40.93 -37.38 -4.29
C ASP A 4 -40.20 -36.04 -4.27
N GLY A 5 -40.99 -34.97 -4.13
CA GLY A 5 -40.52 -33.61 -3.96
C GLY A 5 -39.78 -33.49 -2.63
N SER A 6 -38.47 -33.68 -2.68
CA SER A 6 -37.56 -33.08 -1.73
C SER A 6 -36.48 -32.36 -2.52
N ASP A 7 -36.87 -31.21 -3.06
CA ASP A 7 -36.01 -30.04 -2.99
C ASP A 7 -35.38 -30.04 -1.61
N ALA A 8 -34.13 -30.48 -1.51
CA ALA A 8 -33.30 -30.25 -0.35
C ALA A 8 -32.98 -28.75 -0.34
N ALA A 9 -34.02 -27.94 -0.11
CA ALA A 9 -33.93 -26.58 0.32
C ALA A 9 -32.93 -26.60 1.47
N LEU A 10 -31.73 -26.07 1.22
CA LEU A 10 -30.71 -25.90 2.23
C LEU A 10 -31.42 -25.38 3.48
N PRO A 11 -31.37 -26.11 4.62
CA PRO A 11 -32.10 -25.69 5.81
C PRO A 11 -31.71 -24.24 6.08
N ALA A 12 -32.70 -23.37 6.33
CA ALA A 12 -32.52 -21.91 6.31
C ALA A 12 -31.28 -21.44 7.11
N VAL A 13 -30.92 -22.16 8.18
CA VAL A 13 -29.71 -21.97 8.98
C VAL A 13 -28.41 -22.17 8.17
N LYS A 14 -28.32 -23.22 7.34
CA LYS A 14 -27.18 -23.43 6.43
C LYS A 14 -27.13 -22.37 5.33
N ALA A 15 -28.28 -21.94 4.80
CA ALA A 15 -28.33 -20.86 3.82
C ALA A 15 -27.87 -19.53 4.42
N LEU A 16 -28.28 -19.23 5.66
CA LEU A 16 -27.85 -18.04 6.41
C LEU A 16 -26.36 -18.11 6.76
N ALA A 17 -25.87 -19.24 7.24
CA ALA A 17 -24.45 -19.44 7.53
C ALA A 17 -23.58 -19.33 6.27
N LEU A 18 -24.09 -19.77 5.11
CA LEU A 18 -23.39 -19.65 3.82
C LEU A 18 -23.44 -18.20 3.31
N ALA A 19 -24.54 -17.49 3.53
CA ALA A 19 -24.65 -16.06 3.23
C ALA A 19 -23.75 -15.20 4.14
N GLU A 20 -23.65 -15.53 5.42
CA GLU A 20 -22.74 -14.88 6.37
C GLU A 20 -21.28 -15.18 6.04
N ARG A 21 -20.94 -16.42 5.67
CA ARG A 21 -19.60 -16.75 5.16
C ARG A 21 -19.30 -16.04 3.85
N ALA A 22 -20.26 -15.97 2.93
CA ALA A 22 -20.10 -15.24 1.68
C ALA A 22 -19.91 -13.74 1.94
N ARG A 23 -20.61 -13.18 2.93
CA ARG A 23 -20.47 -11.78 3.35
C ARG A 23 -19.14 -11.52 4.05
N ALA A 24 -18.71 -12.39 4.96
CA ALA A 24 -17.41 -12.33 5.62
C ALA A 24 -16.25 -12.48 4.62
N ALA A 25 -16.39 -13.37 3.63
CA ALA A 25 -15.43 -13.52 2.54
C ALA A 25 -15.42 -12.30 1.60
N ALA A 26 -16.58 -11.67 1.36
CA ALA A 26 -16.69 -10.43 0.59
C ALA A 26 -16.16 -9.20 1.35
N GLU A 27 -16.15 -9.24 2.68
CA GLU A 27 -15.59 -8.21 3.55
C GLU A 27 -14.10 -8.43 3.88
N ALA A 28 -13.51 -9.56 3.47
CA ALA A 28 -12.11 -9.86 3.72
C ALA A 28 -11.18 -8.89 2.95
N PRO A 29 -10.14 -8.32 3.61
CA PRO A 29 -9.17 -7.46 2.94
C PRO A 29 -8.61 -8.12 1.69
N GLN A 30 -8.56 -7.38 0.58
CA GLN A 30 -7.92 -7.85 -0.64
C GLN A 30 -6.44 -7.48 -0.64
N PRO A 31 -5.55 -8.36 -1.13
CA PRO A 31 -4.16 -8.02 -1.32
C PRO A 31 -4.04 -6.87 -2.33
N THR A 32 -3.02 -6.03 -2.13
CA THR A 32 -2.75 -4.92 -3.05
C THR A 32 -2.34 -5.45 -4.43
N PRO A 33 -2.61 -4.70 -5.52
CA PRO A 33 -2.14 -5.10 -6.84
C PRO A 33 -0.62 -5.27 -6.85
N LYS A 34 -0.10 -6.33 -7.49
CA LYS A 34 1.34 -6.64 -7.52
C LYS A 34 2.22 -5.50 -8.07
N TRP A 35 1.65 -4.64 -8.91
CA TRP A 35 2.33 -3.47 -9.48
C TRP A 35 2.43 -2.29 -8.52
N TYR A 36 1.58 -2.22 -7.48
CA TYR A 36 1.40 -1.04 -6.64
C TYR A 36 2.67 -0.70 -5.85
N GLY A 37 3.27 -1.68 -5.17
CA GLY A 37 4.52 -1.51 -4.43
C GLY A 37 5.70 -1.04 -5.30
N PRO A 38 6.04 -1.75 -6.39
CA PRO A 38 7.11 -1.36 -7.30
C PRO A 38 6.93 0.04 -7.92
N VAL A 39 5.70 0.38 -8.33
CA VAL A 39 5.41 1.71 -8.93
C VAL A 39 5.67 2.83 -7.94
N PHE A 40 5.24 2.68 -6.68
CA PHE A 40 5.53 3.67 -5.65
C PHE A 40 7.01 3.72 -5.29
N ALA A 41 7.72 2.58 -5.29
CA ALA A 41 9.16 2.57 -5.07
C ALA A 41 9.91 3.43 -6.11
N LEU A 42 9.54 3.25 -7.38
CA LEU A 42 10.08 4.06 -8.47
C LEU A 42 9.70 5.54 -8.30
N ALA A 43 8.43 5.83 -8.00
CA ALA A 43 7.93 7.20 -7.84
C ALA A 43 8.64 7.94 -6.69
N PHE A 44 8.84 7.30 -5.54
CA PHE A 44 9.60 7.87 -4.42
C PHE A 44 11.06 8.14 -4.80
N SER A 45 11.69 7.24 -5.56
CA SER A 45 13.06 7.41 -6.03
C SER A 45 13.19 8.61 -6.98
N VAL A 46 12.31 8.69 -7.97
CA VAL A 46 12.27 9.81 -8.93
C VAL A 46 11.97 11.13 -8.21
N TYR A 47 11.01 11.13 -7.29
CA TYR A 47 10.69 12.30 -6.48
C TYR A 47 11.88 12.77 -5.65
N GLY A 48 12.57 11.86 -4.95
CA GLY A 48 13.75 12.19 -4.15
C GLY A 48 14.89 12.79 -4.99
N ILE A 49 15.16 12.22 -6.17
CA ILE A 49 16.16 12.76 -7.11
C ILE A 49 15.75 14.16 -7.58
N ALA A 50 14.50 14.35 -8.00
CA ALA A 50 14.00 15.63 -8.48
C ALA A 50 14.09 16.72 -7.40
N VAL A 51 13.74 16.40 -6.16
CA VAL A 51 13.89 17.29 -5.00
C VAL A 51 15.36 17.63 -4.75
N GLY A 52 16.25 16.63 -4.80
CA GLY A 52 17.69 16.85 -4.65
C GLY A 52 18.27 17.81 -5.70
N GLN A 53 17.89 17.61 -6.97
CA GLN A 53 18.33 18.48 -8.06
C GLN A 53 17.79 19.91 -7.90
N ALA A 54 16.51 20.08 -7.53
CA ALA A 54 15.93 21.39 -7.29
C ALA A 54 16.62 22.12 -6.13
N LEU A 55 16.87 21.45 -5.01
CA LEU A 55 17.58 22.03 -3.88
C LEU A 55 19.03 22.39 -4.24
N GLY A 56 19.73 21.49 -4.95
CA GLY A 56 21.10 21.72 -5.42
C GLY A 56 21.20 22.78 -6.53
N ALA A 57 20.10 23.23 -7.11
CA ALA A 57 20.02 24.35 -8.07
C ALA A 57 19.47 25.63 -7.42
N GLY A 58 19.12 25.62 -6.12
CA GLY A 58 18.53 26.76 -5.43
C GLY A 58 17.05 27.00 -5.75
N TRP A 59 16.36 26.07 -6.41
CA TRP A 59 14.96 26.18 -6.82
C TRP A 59 14.00 25.57 -5.80
N SER A 60 14.03 26.09 -4.57
CA SER A 60 13.24 25.54 -3.45
C SER A 60 11.72 25.50 -3.71
N TRP A 61 11.18 26.43 -4.50
CA TRP A 61 9.77 26.45 -4.88
C TRP A 61 9.33 25.20 -5.66
N LEU A 62 10.25 24.59 -6.44
CA LEU A 62 9.96 23.35 -7.18
C LEU A 62 9.75 22.15 -6.26
N VAL A 63 10.27 22.18 -5.03
CA VAL A 63 10.02 21.11 -4.06
C VAL A 63 8.52 21.02 -3.76
N GLY A 64 7.85 22.16 -3.60
CA GLY A 64 6.39 22.21 -3.42
C GLY A 64 5.63 21.70 -4.65
N VAL A 65 6.10 22.03 -5.86
CA VAL A 65 5.51 21.54 -7.11
C VAL A 65 5.66 20.02 -7.22
N PHE A 66 6.86 19.49 -6.98
CA PHE A 66 7.09 18.05 -6.99
C PHE A 66 6.26 17.32 -5.94
N ALA A 67 6.11 17.90 -4.75
CA ALA A 67 5.26 17.33 -3.70
C ALA A 67 3.80 17.27 -4.15
N GLY A 68 3.30 18.33 -4.80
CA GLY A 68 1.96 18.37 -5.37
C GLY A 68 1.76 17.33 -6.48
N VAL A 69 2.70 17.21 -7.41
CA VAL A 69 2.66 16.20 -8.49
C VAL A 69 2.69 14.78 -7.91
N PHE A 70 3.56 14.53 -6.93
CA PHE A 70 3.66 13.24 -6.27
C PHE A 70 2.38 12.89 -5.49
N ALA A 71 1.79 13.86 -4.81
CA ALA A 71 0.51 13.67 -4.11
C ALA A 71 -0.63 13.36 -5.09
N ALA A 72 -0.71 14.09 -6.21
CA ALA A 72 -1.71 13.84 -7.24
C ALA A 72 -1.55 12.45 -7.88
N PHE A 73 -0.31 12.07 -8.23
CA PHE A 73 0.01 10.74 -8.73
C PHE A 73 -0.36 9.64 -7.72
N SER A 74 0.01 9.82 -6.45
CA SER A 74 -0.28 8.87 -5.39
C SER A 74 -1.78 8.69 -5.18
N GLY A 75 -2.54 9.79 -5.17
CA GLY A 75 -4.00 9.77 -5.08
C GLY A 75 -4.64 9.07 -6.27
N GLY A 76 -4.16 9.33 -7.50
CA GLY A 76 -4.63 8.66 -8.71
C GLY A 76 -4.34 7.16 -8.69
N ALA A 77 -3.11 6.75 -8.36
CA ALA A 77 -2.72 5.35 -8.26
C ALA A 77 -3.53 4.62 -7.18
N ALA A 78 -3.76 5.26 -6.02
CA ALA A 78 -4.61 4.71 -4.97
C ALA A 78 -6.07 4.57 -5.43
N ALA A 79 -6.62 5.55 -6.16
CA ALA A 79 -7.97 5.47 -6.71
C ALA A 79 -8.11 4.33 -7.73
N ILE A 80 -7.10 4.12 -8.58
CA ILE A 80 -7.05 2.98 -9.52
C ILE A 80 -6.97 1.66 -8.76
N ALA A 81 -6.07 1.55 -7.77
CA ALA A 81 -5.92 0.35 -6.96
C ALA A 81 -7.25 0.00 -6.26
N VAL A 82 -7.92 1.00 -5.68
CA VAL A 82 -9.25 0.87 -5.07
C VAL A 82 -10.30 0.39 -6.07
N ARG A 83 -10.36 0.98 -7.27
CA ARG A 83 -11.32 0.60 -8.32
C ARG A 83 -11.04 -0.79 -8.90
N SER A 84 -9.77 -1.18 -9.00
CA SER A 84 -9.35 -2.44 -9.62
C SER A 84 -9.50 -3.68 -8.72
N GLY A 85 -9.61 -3.51 -7.40
CA GLY A 85 -9.57 -4.64 -6.45
C GLY A 85 -10.63 -4.60 -5.34
N GLY A 86 -11.61 -3.70 -5.37
CA GLY A 86 -12.61 -3.59 -4.29
C GLY A 86 -12.03 -3.25 -2.91
N VAL A 87 -10.76 -2.82 -2.86
CA VAL A 87 -9.95 -2.60 -1.64
C VAL A 87 -10.57 -1.54 -0.71
N ALA A 88 -11.47 -0.70 -1.22
CA ALA A 88 -12.17 0.30 -0.42
C ALA A 88 -13.54 -0.12 0.14
N ARG A 89 -13.99 -1.38 -0.01
CA ARG A 89 -15.34 -1.68 0.50
C ARG A 89 -15.47 -1.62 2.02
N ARG A 90 -14.36 -1.71 2.78
CA ARG A 90 -14.19 -1.10 4.12
C ARG A 90 -12.77 -1.35 4.64
N TRP A 91 -12.12 -0.29 5.12
CA TRP A 91 -10.97 -0.38 6.02
C TRP A 91 -11.27 -1.40 7.12
N ALA A 92 -10.48 -2.46 7.25
CA ALA A 92 -10.66 -3.40 8.35
C ALA A 92 -10.27 -2.72 9.66
N PRO A 93 -11.16 -2.66 10.67
CA PRO A 93 -10.79 -2.19 12.00
C PRO A 93 -9.63 -3.07 12.52
N GLY A 94 -8.49 -2.44 12.83
CA GLY A 94 -7.25 -3.11 13.27
C GLY A 94 -6.05 -3.00 12.32
N LEU A 95 -6.23 -2.55 11.07
CA LEU A 95 -5.11 -2.27 10.16
C LEU A 95 -4.41 -0.93 10.47
N GLY A 96 -5.07 0.00 11.16
CA GLY A 96 -4.54 1.34 11.48
C GLY A 96 -3.15 1.36 12.11
N PRO A 97 -2.88 0.62 13.21
CA PRO A 97 -1.55 0.57 13.82
C PRO A 97 -0.46 0.02 12.90
N HIS A 98 -0.81 -0.93 12.03
CA HIS A 98 0.13 -1.53 11.09
C HIS A 98 0.45 -0.60 9.91
N VAL A 99 -0.56 0.11 9.40
CA VAL A 99 -0.37 1.15 8.39
C VAL A 99 0.47 2.29 8.96
N LEU A 100 0.18 2.73 10.19
CA LEU A 100 0.98 3.74 10.88
C LEU A 100 2.43 3.28 11.05
N SER A 101 2.65 2.04 11.50
CA SER A 101 3.99 1.46 11.63
C SER A 101 4.72 1.41 10.29
N ALA A 102 4.04 1.01 9.21
CA ALA A 102 4.62 1.02 7.86
C ALA A 102 5.02 2.44 7.41
N VAL A 103 4.17 3.45 7.65
CA VAL A 103 4.48 4.85 7.34
C VAL A 103 5.69 5.31 8.15
N LEU A 104 5.75 5.01 9.44
CA LEU A 104 6.90 5.34 10.29
C LEU A 104 8.18 4.67 9.80
N GLN A 105 8.12 3.42 9.35
CA GLN A 105 9.27 2.72 8.77
C GLN A 105 9.76 3.38 7.46
N VAL A 106 8.85 3.84 6.61
CA VAL A 106 9.19 4.57 5.37
C VAL A 106 9.90 5.88 5.71
N LEU A 107 9.36 6.65 6.67
CA LEU A 107 9.96 7.90 7.13
C LEU A 107 11.34 7.67 7.77
N ALA A 108 11.45 6.66 8.64
CA ALA A 108 12.71 6.30 9.29
C ALA A 108 13.75 5.88 8.25
N ALA A 109 13.40 5.04 7.28
CA ALA A 109 14.32 4.62 6.22
C ALA A 109 14.82 5.81 5.40
N GLY A 110 13.92 6.73 5.01
CA GLY A 110 14.30 7.95 4.29
C GLY A 110 15.23 8.85 5.12
N ALA A 111 14.91 9.09 6.39
CA ALA A 111 15.71 9.92 7.28
C ALA A 111 17.09 9.32 7.57
N SER A 112 17.16 8.00 7.81
CA SER A 112 18.43 7.30 8.03
C SER A 112 19.33 7.32 6.78
N ALA A 113 18.75 7.11 5.59
CA ALA A 113 19.49 7.18 4.34
C ALA A 113 20.00 8.59 4.06
N ALA A 114 19.17 9.61 4.31
CA ALA A 114 19.58 11.01 4.18
C ALA A 114 20.72 11.35 5.15
N GLY A 115 20.58 10.96 6.42
CA GLY A 115 21.60 11.20 7.45
C GLY A 115 22.92 10.51 7.15
N ALA A 116 22.88 9.25 6.70
CA ALA A 116 24.06 8.51 6.29
C ALA A 116 24.76 9.13 5.08
N ALA A 117 23.98 9.52 4.05
CA ALA A 117 24.51 10.17 2.85
C ALA A 117 25.14 11.53 3.19
N TRP A 118 24.52 12.31 4.07
CA TRP A 118 25.07 13.58 4.54
C TRP A 118 26.35 13.40 5.35
N ALA A 119 26.37 12.44 6.28
CA ALA A 119 27.55 12.13 7.10
C ALA A 119 28.75 11.66 6.26
N ALA A 120 28.50 11.03 5.11
CA ALA A 120 29.51 10.64 4.14
C ALA A 120 30.02 11.80 3.26
N GLY A 121 29.57 13.04 3.51
CA GLY A 121 29.93 14.21 2.69
C GLY A 121 29.19 14.26 1.36
N GLY A 122 28.05 13.58 1.25
CA GLY A 122 27.23 13.56 0.03
C GLY A 122 26.62 14.93 -0.29
N ASP A 123 26.68 15.32 -1.56
CA ASP A 123 25.95 16.47 -2.09
C ASP A 123 24.43 16.31 -1.84
N VAL A 124 23.76 17.40 -1.51
CA VAL A 124 22.30 17.49 -1.31
C VAL A 124 21.51 16.83 -2.45
N ARG A 125 22.04 16.87 -3.68
CA ARG A 125 21.49 16.21 -4.87
C ARG A 125 21.38 14.70 -4.70
N TRP A 126 22.40 14.08 -4.12
CA TRP A 126 22.48 12.63 -3.91
C TRP A 126 21.83 12.21 -2.58
N VAL A 127 21.86 13.07 -1.57
CA VAL A 127 21.23 12.84 -0.26
C VAL A 127 19.71 12.67 -0.41
N ALA A 128 19.05 13.56 -1.15
CA ALA A 128 17.60 13.45 -1.39
C ALA A 128 17.23 12.25 -2.28
N GLY A 129 18.08 11.91 -3.26
CA GLY A 129 17.90 10.71 -4.09
C GLY A 129 18.02 9.42 -3.28
N ALA A 130 19.00 9.33 -2.39
CA ALA A 130 19.16 8.20 -1.47
C ALA A 130 17.95 8.06 -0.52
N ALA A 131 17.48 9.19 0.03
CA ALA A 131 16.30 9.23 0.89
C ALA A 131 15.04 8.73 0.16
N GLY A 132 14.79 9.21 -1.07
CA GLY A 132 13.67 8.77 -1.89
C GLY A 132 13.73 7.28 -2.23
N THR A 133 14.91 6.78 -2.59
CA THR A 133 15.10 5.37 -2.93
C THR A 133 14.87 4.46 -1.72
N ALA A 134 15.40 4.84 -0.55
CA ALA A 134 15.19 4.10 0.69
C ALA A 134 13.72 4.09 1.13
N ALA A 135 13.05 5.25 1.06
CA ALA A 135 11.62 5.36 1.35
C ALA A 135 10.78 4.49 0.39
N GLY A 136 11.11 4.49 -0.90
CA GLY A 136 10.45 3.67 -1.91
C GLY A 136 10.62 2.17 -1.66
N ALA A 137 11.83 1.73 -1.36
CA ALA A 137 12.10 0.32 -1.03
C ALA A 137 11.38 -0.12 0.25
N ALA A 138 11.37 0.73 1.28
CA ALA A 138 10.65 0.48 2.52
C ALA A 138 9.13 0.38 2.28
N PHE A 139 8.58 1.25 1.43
CA PHE A 139 7.16 1.22 1.07
C PHE A 139 6.80 -0.08 0.36
N TRP A 140 7.59 -0.48 -0.64
CA TRP A 140 7.36 -1.73 -1.36
C TRP A 140 7.43 -2.94 -0.43
N ARG A 141 8.42 -2.99 0.47
CA ARG A 141 8.52 -4.04 1.49
C ARG A 141 7.28 -4.08 2.40
N ALA A 142 6.80 -2.92 2.84
CA ALA A 142 5.60 -2.82 3.68
C ALA A 142 4.35 -3.36 2.98
N CYS A 143 4.15 -3.06 1.69
CA CYS A 143 3.08 -3.65 0.88
C CYS A 143 3.19 -5.19 0.87
N GLY A 144 4.38 -5.74 0.60
CA GLY A 144 4.60 -7.18 0.60
C GLY A 144 4.32 -7.85 1.95
N MET A 145 4.67 -7.19 3.06
CA MET A 145 4.37 -7.69 4.42
C MET A 145 2.87 -7.66 4.74
N LEU A 146 2.17 -6.61 4.31
CA LEU A 146 0.71 -6.50 4.46
C LEU A 146 0.01 -7.57 3.63
N ASP A 147 0.40 -7.77 2.38
CA ASP A 147 -0.18 -8.80 1.50
C ASP A 147 0.06 -10.22 2.05
N ALA A 148 1.26 -10.50 2.58
CA ALA A 148 1.56 -11.78 3.21
C ALA A 148 0.73 -12.02 4.49
N ARG A 149 0.38 -10.96 5.23
CA ARG A 149 -0.53 -11.08 6.39
C ARG A 149 -1.96 -11.32 5.96
N VAL A 150 -2.45 -10.59 4.96
CA VAL A 150 -3.79 -10.79 4.41
C VAL A 150 -3.96 -12.22 3.90
N ARG A 151 -2.94 -12.75 3.20
CA ARG A 151 -2.93 -14.15 2.76
C ARG A 151 -3.00 -15.14 3.92
N ARG A 152 -2.15 -14.99 4.94
CA ARG A 152 -2.17 -15.88 6.13
C ARG A 152 -3.51 -15.83 6.87
N GLY A 153 -4.13 -14.64 6.96
CA GLY A 153 -5.46 -14.48 7.56
C GLY A 153 -6.57 -15.20 6.78
N ARG A 154 -6.42 -15.34 5.45
CA ARG A 154 -7.35 -16.10 4.60
C ARG A 154 -7.12 -17.61 4.72
N GLU A 155 -5.86 -18.05 4.75
CA GLU A 155 -5.48 -19.47 4.89
C GLU A 155 -5.90 -20.05 6.25
N GLY A 156 -5.92 -19.25 7.32
CA GLY A 156 -6.39 -19.68 8.65
C GLY A 156 -7.92 -19.60 8.85
N ALA A 157 -8.66 -19.01 7.90
CA ALA A 157 -10.12 -18.87 7.97
C ALA A 157 -10.86 -19.83 7.01
N ALA A 158 -10.12 -20.55 6.15
CA ALA A 158 -10.60 -21.59 5.25
C ALA A 158 -10.50 -22.97 5.92
#